data_AF-A0A2T6AQC2-F1
#
_entry.id   AF-A0A2T6AQC2-F1
#
_cell.length_a   1.000
_cell.length_b   1.000
_cell.length_c   1.000
_cell.angle_alpha   90.00
_cell.angle_beta   90.00
_cell.angle_gamma   90.00
#
_symmetry.space_group_name_H-M   'P 1'
#
loop_
_entity.id
_entity.type
_entity.pdbx_description
1 polymer ?
#
loop_
_entity_poly.entity_id
_entity_poly.type
_entity_poly.pdbx_seq_one_letter_code
_entity_poly.pdbx_strand_id
1 'polypeptide(L)'
;VLPWSSPRSQHHAAVTRKIHLSRLFRFPQPPLSTAGLTEAEVAVGDTFRLGDALIQVSQGRQPCWKLNHRFGVADMARRVQQAGRTGWYYRVLQTGTVTPGDRLELIDRLAPDWTLRRLWHALYVDRMNLVELEGIAELDVLAEGWRKYALRRLESRRVEDWSARLDGSA
;
A
#
# COMPACT_ATOMS: atom_id res chain seq x y z
N VAL A 1 -4.69 38.92 23.89
CA VAL A 1 -5.91 38.29 24.44
C VAL A 1 -6.43 37.35 23.36
N LEU A 2 -6.57 36.07 23.73
CA LEU A 2 -6.77 34.84 22.94
C LEU A 2 -8.05 34.85 22.05
N PRO A 3 -8.41 33.75 21.35
CA PRO A 3 -7.78 33.06 20.21
C PRO A 3 -8.84 32.64 19.15
N TRP A 4 -8.48 31.96 18.03
CA TRP A 4 -9.34 30.93 17.38
C TRP A 4 -8.58 30.24 16.22
N SER A 5 -7.97 29.07 16.45
CA SER A 5 -8.42 27.71 16.04
C SER A 5 -8.70 27.45 14.55
N SER A 6 -7.80 26.66 13.95
CA SER A 6 -7.99 25.87 12.71
C SER A 6 -9.11 24.83 12.86
N PRO A 7 -9.66 24.34 11.73
CA PRO A 7 -9.79 22.89 11.56
C PRO A 7 -8.94 22.39 10.39
N ARG A 8 -8.18 21.33 10.66
CA ARG A 8 -7.38 20.59 9.67
C ARG A 8 -8.29 20.09 8.55
N SER A 9 -7.89 20.37 7.33
CA SER A 9 -8.54 19.94 6.10
C SER A 9 -8.64 18.42 6.05
N GLN A 10 -9.85 17.90 5.92
CA GLN A 10 -10.07 16.51 5.55
C GLN A 10 -9.52 16.31 4.14
N HIS A 11 -8.52 15.45 3.97
CA HIS A 11 -7.92 15.13 2.68
C HIS A 11 -8.84 14.17 1.92
N HIS A 12 -9.63 14.69 0.99
CA HIS A 12 -10.56 13.93 0.14
C HIS A 12 -9.95 13.69 -1.24
N ALA A 13 -9.97 12.45 -1.72
CA ALA A 13 -9.48 12.08 -3.05
C ALA A 13 -10.59 11.49 -3.93
N ALA A 14 -10.67 11.87 -5.21
CA ALA A 14 -11.72 11.41 -6.13
C ALA A 14 -11.27 10.22 -6.99
N VAL A 15 -12.20 9.29 -7.30
CA VAL A 15 -11.96 8.09 -8.13
C VAL A 15 -12.45 8.29 -9.57
N THR A 16 -11.66 7.89 -10.57
CA THR A 16 -11.92 8.19 -12.00
C THR A 16 -12.54 7.05 -12.84
N ARG A 17 -12.86 5.86 -12.28
CA ARG A 17 -13.44 4.72 -13.04
C ARG A 17 -14.50 3.93 -12.27
N LYS A 18 -15.46 3.33 -12.99
CA LYS A 18 -16.61 2.58 -12.46
C LYS A 18 -16.17 1.14 -12.17
N ILE A 19 -16.32 0.68 -10.93
CA ILE A 19 -15.76 -0.62 -10.50
C ILE A 19 -16.75 -1.33 -9.58
N HIS A 20 -17.09 -2.55 -9.96
CA HIS A 20 -17.78 -3.47 -9.06
C HIS A 20 -16.72 -4.23 -8.26
N LEU A 21 -16.72 -4.09 -6.92
CA LEU A 21 -15.64 -4.59 -6.06
C LEU A 21 -15.44 -6.12 -6.16
N SER A 22 -16.46 -6.88 -6.55
CA SER A 22 -16.37 -8.32 -6.81
C SER A 22 -15.57 -8.70 -8.08
N ARG A 23 -15.25 -7.74 -8.96
CA ARG A 23 -14.50 -7.95 -10.21
C ARG A 23 -13.06 -7.41 -10.20
N LEU A 24 -12.55 -7.00 -9.03
CA LEU A 24 -11.23 -6.39 -8.86
C LEU A 24 -10.04 -7.27 -9.32
N PHE A 25 -10.25 -8.58 -9.53
CA PHE A 25 -9.18 -9.53 -9.82
C PHE A 25 -8.78 -9.68 -11.29
N ARG A 26 -9.39 -8.96 -12.25
CA ARG A 26 -9.20 -9.24 -13.70
C ARG A 26 -8.53 -8.15 -14.56
N PHE A 27 -8.09 -7.01 -14.00
CA PHE A 27 -7.52 -5.92 -14.81
C PHE A 27 -6.07 -5.56 -14.44
N PRO A 28 -5.20 -5.30 -15.44
CA PRO A 28 -3.79 -4.95 -15.22
C PRO A 28 -3.55 -3.49 -14.79
N GLN A 29 -4.57 -2.62 -14.76
CA GLN A 29 -4.46 -1.27 -14.20
C GLN A 29 -4.86 -1.27 -12.71
N PRO A 30 -4.28 -0.40 -11.85
CA PRO A 30 -4.79 -0.27 -10.49
C PRO A 30 -6.26 0.16 -10.61
N PRO A 31 -7.19 -0.58 -9.97
CA PRO A 31 -8.60 -0.28 -10.09
C PRO A 31 -8.89 1.15 -9.61
N LEU A 32 -8.23 1.60 -8.54
CA LEU A 32 -8.40 2.93 -7.99
C LEU A 32 -7.23 3.84 -8.37
N SER A 33 -7.55 5.02 -8.91
CA SER A 33 -6.62 6.13 -9.09
C SER A 33 -7.19 7.32 -8.34
N THR A 34 -6.42 7.84 -7.39
CA THR A 34 -6.79 8.92 -6.49
C THR A 34 -5.73 10.02 -6.57
N ALA A 35 -6.16 11.28 -6.53
CA ALA A 35 -5.26 12.43 -6.45
C ALA A 35 -5.07 12.84 -4.98
N GLY A 36 -3.85 13.20 -4.60
CA GLY A 36 -3.57 13.77 -3.27
C GLY A 36 -3.37 12.75 -2.13
N LEU A 37 -3.33 11.45 -2.43
CA LEU A 37 -2.89 10.43 -1.49
C LEU A 37 -1.56 9.85 -1.94
N THR A 38 -0.58 9.86 -1.03
CA THR A 38 0.73 9.27 -1.27
C THR A 38 1.06 8.21 -0.22
N GLU A 39 2.09 7.41 -0.49
CA GLU A 39 2.63 6.45 0.48
C GLU A 39 3.13 7.13 1.78
N ALA A 40 3.30 8.46 1.79
CA ALA A 40 3.59 9.26 2.99
C ALA A 40 2.45 9.28 3.98
N GLU A 41 1.25 9.48 3.44
CA GLU A 41 0.09 9.94 4.17
C GLU A 41 -0.77 8.75 4.57
N VAL A 42 -0.76 7.72 3.72
CA VAL A 42 -1.53 6.50 3.89
C VAL A 42 -0.74 5.50 4.73
N ALA A 43 -1.41 5.00 5.77
CA ALA A 43 -0.91 3.98 6.67
C ALA A 43 -1.68 2.67 6.51
N VAL A 44 -1.04 1.56 6.88
CA VAL A 44 -1.73 0.28 6.92
C VAL A 44 -2.82 0.32 7.98
N GLY A 45 -3.99 -0.26 7.68
CA GLY A 45 -5.14 -0.16 8.56
C GLY A 45 -5.95 1.12 8.43
N ASP A 46 -5.51 2.10 7.61
CA ASP A 46 -6.38 3.21 7.23
C ASP A 46 -7.62 2.63 6.51
N THR A 47 -8.79 2.98 7.03
CA THR A 47 -10.08 2.52 6.49
C THR A 47 -10.75 3.68 5.81
N PHE A 48 -11.19 3.45 4.58
CA PHE A 48 -11.84 4.43 3.73
C PHE A 48 -13.25 3.98 3.38
N ARG A 49 -14.17 4.96 3.35
CA ARG A 49 -15.45 4.83 2.67
C ARG A 49 -15.29 5.26 1.21
N LEU A 50 -15.88 4.48 0.32
CA LEU A 50 -15.91 4.76 -1.12
C LEU A 50 -17.27 4.35 -1.67
N GLY A 51 -18.15 5.32 -1.93
CA GLY A 51 -19.56 5.04 -2.20
C GLY A 51 -20.17 4.26 -1.03
N ASP A 52 -20.78 3.10 -1.33
CA ASP A 52 -21.38 2.23 -0.30
C ASP A 52 -20.40 1.21 0.30
N ALA A 53 -19.15 1.22 -0.14
CA ALA A 53 -18.15 0.25 0.26
C ALA A 53 -17.23 0.76 1.36
N LEU A 54 -16.77 -0.17 2.19
CA LEU A 54 -15.69 0.06 3.15
C LEU A 54 -14.48 -0.77 2.76
N ILE A 55 -13.36 -0.08 2.56
CA ILE A 55 -12.09 -0.69 2.16
C ILE A 55 -10.99 -0.26 3.12
N GLN A 56 -10.05 -1.15 3.42
CA GLN A 56 -8.98 -0.90 4.36
C GLN A 56 -7.63 -1.21 3.72
N VAL A 57 -6.64 -0.33 3.92
CA VAL A 57 -5.29 -0.52 3.42
C VAL A 57 -4.67 -1.75 4.06
N SER A 58 -4.21 -2.69 3.23
CA SER A 58 -3.72 -3.98 3.69
C SER A 58 -2.21 -4.13 3.60
N GLN A 59 -1.60 -3.63 2.53
CA GLN A 59 -0.15 -3.71 2.28
C GLN A 59 0.26 -2.83 1.09
N GLY A 60 1.55 -2.49 1.02
CA GLY A 60 2.15 -1.91 -0.19
C GLY A 60 2.17 -2.89 -1.36
N ARG A 61 2.16 -2.36 -2.59
CA ARG A 61 2.28 -3.17 -3.79
C ARG A 61 3.74 -3.51 -4.03
N GLN A 62 4.05 -4.78 -4.20
CA GLN A 62 5.38 -5.20 -4.61
C GLN A 62 5.46 -5.21 -6.15
N PRO A 63 6.43 -4.51 -6.76
CA PRO A 63 6.67 -4.60 -8.20
C PRO A 63 7.18 -5.99 -8.55
N CYS A 64 6.88 -6.43 -9.77
CA CYS A 64 7.31 -7.71 -10.30
C CYS A 64 7.69 -7.60 -11.77
N TRP A 65 8.38 -8.62 -12.28
CA TRP A 65 8.92 -8.71 -13.65
C TRP A 65 7.90 -8.46 -14.77
N LYS A 66 6.60 -8.69 -14.52
CA LYS A 66 5.52 -8.35 -15.47
C LYS A 66 5.48 -6.86 -15.83
N LEU A 67 5.99 -5.98 -14.96
CA LEU A 67 6.17 -4.56 -15.28
C LEU A 67 7.23 -4.38 -16.38
N ASN A 68 8.31 -5.16 -16.36
CA ASN A 68 9.39 -5.05 -17.33
C ASN A 68 8.86 -5.32 -18.74
N HIS A 69 8.13 -6.43 -18.93
CA HIS A 69 7.51 -6.75 -20.22
C HIS A 69 6.48 -5.71 -20.66
N ARG A 70 5.66 -5.24 -19.73
CA ARG A 70 4.59 -4.28 -20.05
C ARG A 70 5.14 -2.96 -20.58
N PHE A 71 6.24 -2.49 -20.01
CA PHE A 71 6.84 -1.21 -20.40
C PHE A 71 7.99 -1.36 -21.40
N GLY A 72 8.38 -2.58 -21.76
CA GLY A 72 9.52 -2.83 -22.64
C GLY A 72 10.86 -2.38 -22.03
N VAL A 73 10.96 -2.28 -20.71
CA VAL A 73 12.14 -1.79 -19.98
C VAL A 73 12.59 -2.88 -19.01
N ALA A 74 13.75 -3.47 -19.27
CA ALA A 74 14.22 -4.69 -18.61
C ALA A 74 14.32 -4.60 -17.08
N ASP A 75 14.60 -3.42 -16.53
CA ASP A 75 14.82 -3.17 -15.10
C ASP A 75 13.70 -2.33 -14.46
N MET A 76 12.54 -2.19 -15.11
CA MET A 76 11.43 -1.34 -14.65
C MET A 76 10.98 -1.68 -13.23
N ALA A 77 10.84 -2.97 -12.90
CA ALA A 77 10.44 -3.43 -11.59
C ALA A 77 11.45 -3.03 -10.50
N ARG A 78 12.76 -3.06 -10.82
CA ARG A 78 13.82 -2.63 -9.90
C ARG A 78 13.78 -1.13 -9.67
N ARG A 79 13.62 -0.33 -10.73
CA ARG A 79 13.48 1.12 -10.64
C ARG A 79 12.27 1.53 -9.80
N VAL A 80 11.12 0.91 -10.04
CA VAL A 80 9.90 1.13 -9.26
C VAL A 80 10.11 0.74 -7.79
N GLN A 81 10.83 -0.34 -7.52
CA GLN A 81 11.12 -0.75 -6.15
C GLN A 81 12.01 0.27 -5.43
N GLN A 82 13.07 0.74 -6.10
CA GLN A 82 14.01 1.73 -5.58
C GLN A 82 13.33 3.07 -5.32
N ALA A 83 12.40 3.48 -6.18
CA ALA A 83 11.65 4.72 -6.01
C ALA A 83 10.61 4.66 -4.88
N GLY A 84 10.16 3.47 -4.48
CA GLY A 84 9.16 3.28 -3.42
C GLY A 84 7.77 3.85 -3.71
N ARG A 85 7.50 4.21 -4.96
CA ARG A 85 6.22 4.75 -5.44
C ARG A 85 5.42 3.65 -6.13
N THR A 86 4.97 2.70 -5.35
CA THR A 86 4.41 1.44 -5.87
C THR A 86 2.89 1.37 -5.79
N GLY A 87 2.26 2.26 -5.03
CA GLY A 87 0.87 2.13 -4.63
C GLY A 87 0.66 1.00 -3.61
N TRP A 88 -0.60 0.65 -3.36
CA TRP A 88 -0.97 -0.30 -2.33
C TRP A 88 -2.25 -1.07 -2.68
N TYR A 89 -2.55 -2.06 -1.85
CA TYR A 89 -3.77 -2.84 -1.94
C TYR A 89 -4.71 -2.49 -0.78
N TYR A 90 -5.99 -2.71 -1.05
CA TYR A 90 -7.04 -2.68 -0.05
C TYR A 90 -7.62 -4.07 0.14
N ARG A 91 -8.01 -4.39 1.37
CA ARG A 91 -8.98 -5.44 1.67
C ARG A 91 -10.38 -4.81 1.74
N VAL A 92 -11.39 -5.54 1.29
CA VAL A 92 -12.78 -5.09 1.36
C VAL A 92 -13.36 -5.53 2.70
N LEU A 93 -13.75 -4.57 3.55
CA LEU A 93 -14.44 -4.84 4.81
C LEU A 93 -15.95 -4.94 4.60
N GLN A 94 -16.48 -4.12 3.70
CA GLN A 94 -17.88 -4.16 3.29
C GLN A 94 -17.98 -3.98 1.78
N THR A 95 -18.64 -4.91 1.10
CA THR A 95 -18.95 -4.79 -0.32
C THR A 95 -20.01 -3.71 -0.54
N GLY A 96 -19.88 -2.94 -1.62
CA GLY A 96 -20.85 -1.92 -2.00
C GLY A 96 -20.70 -1.53 -3.46
N THR A 97 -21.52 -0.57 -3.88
CA THR A 97 -21.44 0.02 -5.22
C THR A 97 -20.50 1.22 -5.21
N VAL A 98 -19.66 1.31 -6.23
CA VAL A 98 -18.73 2.43 -6.44
C VAL A 98 -18.91 2.98 -7.86
N THR A 99 -19.05 4.29 -7.95
CA THR A 99 -19.27 5.06 -9.18
C THR A 99 -18.11 6.04 -9.40
N PRO A 100 -17.73 6.36 -10.65
CA PRO A 100 -16.76 7.44 -10.90
C PRO A 100 -17.25 8.75 -10.26
N GLY A 101 -16.33 9.47 -9.63
CA GLY A 101 -16.64 10.69 -8.89
C GLY A 101 -16.90 10.47 -7.39
N ASP A 102 -17.13 9.23 -6.97
CA ASP A 102 -17.17 8.91 -5.53
C ASP A 102 -15.85 9.29 -4.87
N ARG A 103 -15.98 9.85 -3.67
CA ARG A 103 -14.85 10.32 -2.88
C ARG A 103 -14.35 9.19 -1.98
N LEU A 104 -13.04 9.16 -1.82
CA LEU A 104 -12.37 8.34 -0.83
C LEU A 104 -12.30 9.14 0.47
N GLU A 105 -13.12 8.75 1.44
CA GLU A 105 -13.22 9.41 2.74
C GLU A 105 -12.52 8.56 3.79
N LEU A 106 -11.50 9.10 4.45
CA LEU A 106 -10.84 8.42 5.56
C LEU A 106 -11.77 8.40 6.78
N ILE A 107 -12.12 7.20 7.25
CA ILE A 107 -13.06 7.03 8.36
C ILE A 107 -12.41 6.50 9.64
N ASP A 108 -11.28 5.79 9.52
CA ASP A 108 -10.56 5.25 10.67
C ASP A 108 -9.08 5.03 10.35
N ARG A 109 -8.23 5.05 11.38
CA ARG A 109 -6.78 4.84 11.30
C ARG A 109 -6.30 3.95 12.43
N LEU A 110 -6.15 2.65 12.15
CA LEU A 110 -5.74 1.68 13.17
C LEU A 110 -4.26 1.76 13.55
N ALA A 111 -3.40 2.08 12.58
CA ALA A 111 -1.95 2.14 12.79
C ALA A 111 -1.33 3.36 12.06
N PRO A 112 -1.69 4.60 12.46
CA PRO A 112 -1.31 5.81 11.73
C PRO A 112 0.20 6.04 11.59
N ASP A 113 1.00 5.51 12.53
CA ASP A 113 2.47 5.62 12.51
C ASP A 113 3.14 4.63 11.54
N TRP A 114 2.38 3.66 11.02
CA TRP A 114 2.84 2.66 10.07
C TRP A 114 2.44 3.04 8.64
N THR A 115 2.96 4.19 8.20
CA THR A 115 2.81 4.66 6.81
C THR A 115 3.38 3.64 5.82
N LEU A 116 2.80 3.57 4.63
CA LEU A 116 3.29 2.69 3.57
C LEU A 116 4.75 3.00 3.21
N ARG A 117 5.15 4.27 3.25
CA ARG A 117 6.55 4.69 3.07
C ARG A 117 7.46 4.13 4.15
N ARG A 118 7.06 4.20 5.43
CA ARG A 118 7.86 3.65 6.54
C ARG A 118 8.06 2.15 6.37
N LEU A 119 6.96 1.42 6.13
CA LEU A 119 7.00 -0.02 5.88
C LEU A 119 7.89 -0.35 4.68
N TRP A 120 7.79 0.44 3.60
CA TRP A 120 8.63 0.28 2.42
C TRP A 120 10.11 0.46 2.73
N HIS A 121 10.45 1.52 3.47
CA HIS A 121 11.83 1.81 3.86
C HIS A 121 12.43 0.66 4.68
N ALA A 122 11.72 0.19 5.71
CA ALA A 122 12.16 -0.92 6.54
C ALA A 122 12.33 -2.23 5.76
N LEU A 123 11.47 -2.51 4.78
CA LEU A 123 11.54 -3.78 4.04
C LEU A 123 12.49 -3.77 2.83
N TYR A 124 12.74 -2.62 2.21
CA TYR A 124 13.49 -2.55 0.94
C TYR A 124 14.71 -1.64 0.95
N VAL A 125 14.85 -0.74 1.93
CA VAL A 125 15.97 0.22 2.04
C VAL A 125 16.84 -0.14 3.25
N ASP A 126 16.32 0.02 4.46
CA ASP A 126 16.99 -0.30 5.72
C ASP A 126 16.58 -1.70 6.22
N ARG A 127 16.99 -2.70 5.43
CA ARG A 127 16.39 -4.05 5.39
C ARG A 127 16.61 -4.90 6.64
N MET A 128 17.53 -4.49 7.52
CA MET A 128 17.95 -5.21 8.73
C MET A 128 17.82 -4.38 10.00
N ASN A 129 17.01 -3.33 9.98
CA ASN A 129 16.64 -2.59 11.18
C ASN A 129 15.74 -3.45 12.07
N LEU A 130 16.32 -4.05 13.11
CA LEU A 130 15.62 -5.05 13.92
C LEU A 130 14.40 -4.49 14.64
N VAL A 131 14.47 -3.23 15.10
CA VAL A 131 13.35 -2.55 15.79
C VAL A 131 12.17 -2.38 14.83
N GLU A 132 12.42 -1.93 13.60
CA GLU A 132 11.36 -1.83 12.59
C GLU A 132 10.81 -3.20 12.20
N LEU A 133 11.66 -4.22 12.09
CA LEU A 133 11.23 -5.58 11.75
C LEU A 133 10.37 -6.20 12.85
N GLU A 134 10.71 -6.02 14.13
CA GLU A 134 9.89 -6.44 15.28
C GLU A 134 8.53 -5.75 15.24
N GLY A 135 8.51 -4.43 15.06
CA GLY A 135 7.27 -3.68 14.94
C GLY A 135 6.39 -4.12 13.75
N ILE A 136 7.00 -4.47 12.61
CA ILE A 136 6.27 -5.00 11.45
C ILE A 136 5.70 -6.40 11.73
N ALA A 137 6.44 -7.24 12.44
CA ALA A 137 6.03 -8.60 12.75
C ALA A 137 4.77 -8.64 13.64
N GLU A 138 4.66 -7.69 14.57
CA GLU A 138 3.54 -7.55 15.51
C GLU A 138 2.34 -6.79 14.92
N LEU A 139 2.46 -6.25 13.70
CA LEU A 139 1.44 -5.39 13.11
C LEU A 139 0.29 -6.22 12.50
N ASP A 140 -0.66 -6.66 13.32
CA ASP A 140 -1.75 -7.57 12.90
C ASP A 140 -2.59 -7.07 11.73
N VAL A 141 -2.77 -5.75 11.61
CA VAL A 141 -3.50 -5.13 10.51
C VAL A 141 -2.76 -5.23 9.16
N LEU A 142 -1.46 -5.51 9.16
CA LEU A 142 -0.67 -5.72 7.95
C LEU A 142 -0.95 -7.10 7.35
N ALA A 143 -0.95 -7.19 6.03
CA ALA A 143 -1.08 -8.47 5.35
C ALA A 143 0.01 -9.46 5.78
N GLU A 144 -0.40 -10.70 6.01
CA GLU A 144 0.44 -11.76 6.59
C GLU A 144 1.76 -11.96 5.83
N GLY A 145 1.75 -11.83 4.50
CA GLY A 145 2.95 -12.00 3.67
C GLY A 145 4.08 -11.03 4.04
N TRP A 146 3.75 -9.78 4.40
CA TRP A 146 4.76 -8.78 4.79
C TRP A 146 5.28 -9.02 6.21
N ARG A 147 4.39 -9.40 7.15
CA ARG A 147 4.80 -9.81 8.50
C ARG A 147 5.74 -11.01 8.44
N LYS A 148 5.47 -11.98 7.56
CA LYS A 148 6.34 -13.15 7.31
C LYS A 148 7.71 -12.79 6.74
N TYR A 149 7.87 -11.69 6.01
CA TYR A 149 9.21 -11.23 5.62
C TYR A 149 9.98 -10.75 6.85
N ALA A 150 9.36 -9.93 7.68
CA ALA A 150 10.02 -9.42 8.88
C ALA A 150 10.42 -10.54 9.85
N LEU A 151 9.49 -11.46 10.16
CA LEU A 151 9.76 -12.63 10.99
C LEU A 151 10.94 -13.46 10.47
N ARG A 152 10.94 -13.81 9.17
CA ARG A 152 12.04 -14.60 8.57
C ARG A 152 13.38 -13.89 8.64
N ARG A 153 13.41 -12.55 8.50
CA ARG A 153 14.64 -11.76 8.61
C ARG A 153 15.15 -11.69 10.05
N LEU A 154 14.25 -11.57 11.03
CA LEU A 154 14.61 -11.60 12.46
C LEU A 154 15.24 -12.93 12.86
N GLU A 155 14.67 -14.04 12.36
CA GLU A 155 15.15 -15.41 12.61
C GLU A 155 16.47 -15.69 11.88
N SER A 156 16.50 -15.48 10.56
CA SER A 156 17.64 -15.89 9.72
C SER A 156 18.79 -14.87 9.65
N ARG A 157 18.53 -13.62 10.09
CA ARG A 157 19.44 -12.47 9.92
C ARG A 157 19.87 -12.23 8.48
N ARG A 158 19.03 -12.62 7.51
CA ARG A 158 19.29 -12.51 6.08
C ARG A 158 18.08 -11.92 5.35
N VAL A 159 18.35 -11.13 4.33
CA VAL A 159 17.34 -10.64 3.38
C VAL A 159 17.14 -11.70 2.31
N GLU A 160 15.88 -12.00 2.00
CA GLU A 160 15.50 -12.91 0.94
C GLU A 160 15.93 -12.41 -0.45
N ASP A 161 16.20 -13.34 -1.38
CA ASP A 161 16.45 -12.96 -2.78
C ASP A 161 15.17 -12.48 -3.46
N TRP A 162 15.30 -11.40 -4.24
CA TRP A 162 14.19 -10.80 -4.98
C TRP A 162 14.28 -11.06 -6.49
N SER A 163 15.33 -11.71 -6.98
CA SER A 163 15.61 -11.84 -8.42
C SER A 163 14.45 -12.53 -9.14
N ALA A 164 13.92 -13.64 -8.60
CA ALA A 164 12.76 -14.32 -9.17
C ALA A 164 11.51 -13.41 -9.28
N ARG A 165 11.32 -12.47 -8.34
CA ARG A 165 10.19 -11.53 -8.37
C ARG A 165 10.44 -10.37 -9.34
N LEU A 166 11.65 -9.82 -9.36
CA LEU A 166 11.97 -8.58 -10.08
C LEU A 166 12.40 -8.80 -11.52
N ASP A 167 13.14 -9.88 -11.78
CA ASP A 167 13.69 -10.20 -13.10
C ASP A 167 12.86 -11.28 -13.80
N GLY A 168 12.22 -12.17 -13.02
CA GLY A 168 11.52 -13.33 -13.53
C GLY A 168 12.42 -14.57 -13.56
N SER A 169 11.84 -15.73 -13.88
CA SER A 169 12.64 -16.89 -14.29
C SER A 169 13.09 -16.65 -15.73
N ALA A 170 14.40 -16.73 -15.96
CA ALA A 170 14.98 -16.80 -17.31
C ALA A 170 14.40 -17.99 -18.10
#